data_AF-A0A538QBY0-F1
#
_entry.id   AF-A0A538QBY0-F1
#
_cell.length_a   1.000
_cell.length_b   1.000
_cell.length_c   1.000
_cell.angle_alpha   90.00
_cell.angle_beta   90.00
_cell.angle_gamma   90.00
#
_symmetry.space_group_name_H-M   'P 1'
#
loop_
_entity.id
_entity.type
_entity.pdbx_description
1 polymer ?
#
loop_
_entity_poly.entity_id
_entity_poly.type
_entity_poly.pdbx_seq_one_letter_code
_entity_poly.pdbx_strand_id
1 'polypeptide(L)'
;MGSPGGGRSRGQQAARCARFRAMTHTLFELDVRLREIEPSIWRTVEVPGAWSLEDVHLALQVAMGWTNSHLHQFKIGDRLYSMVDLDDSGDLEIEDEREYRLQDLVQNGGSFDYEYDFGDGWEHDVTVKKVTTVAKPPRPRCVAGARACPPEDCGGSGGYENLLEALADPEHEELDSLVTWSNDFKPERFVLPNNGLDLREEIAKLRALADGDDPLEEHDVDPDDGPILDLPKPLVEAVLALDPMQRAALAALIAGSLANEIVEVRHASGQLAGAMKERDKKKTRRHRKRARS
;
A
#
# COMPACT_ATOMS: atom_id res chain seq x y z
N MET A 1 17.65 16.93 -67.75
CA MET A 1 17.77 15.61 -67.10
C MET A 1 19.11 15.56 -66.37
N GLY A 2 19.14 15.13 -65.11
CA GLY A 2 20.36 14.73 -64.40
C GLY A 2 20.95 15.72 -63.39
N SER A 3 20.43 15.71 -62.15
CA SER A 3 20.97 16.38 -60.95
C SER A 3 22.35 15.84 -60.52
N PRO A 4 23.21 16.63 -59.86
CA PRO A 4 24.40 16.14 -59.17
C PRO A 4 24.05 15.64 -57.75
N GLY A 5 24.64 14.49 -57.38
CA GLY A 5 24.46 13.83 -56.09
C GLY A 5 25.00 14.64 -54.91
N GLY A 6 24.13 14.92 -53.95
CA GLY A 6 24.49 15.49 -52.65
C GLY A 6 25.12 14.44 -51.75
N GLY A 7 26.43 14.50 -51.59
CA GLY A 7 27.16 13.77 -50.56
C GLY A 7 26.71 14.24 -49.18
N ARG A 8 26.10 13.34 -48.39
CA ARG A 8 25.78 13.58 -46.99
C ARG A 8 27.07 13.60 -46.18
N SER A 9 27.39 14.74 -45.58
CA SER A 9 28.61 14.93 -44.79
C SER A 9 28.54 14.15 -43.48
N ARG A 10 29.68 13.57 -43.06
CA ARG A 10 29.88 12.90 -41.76
C ARG A 10 29.44 13.75 -40.55
N GLY A 11 29.34 15.08 -40.70
CA GLY A 11 28.88 16.00 -39.67
C GLY A 11 27.38 15.90 -39.33
N GLN A 12 26.53 15.43 -40.25
CA GLN A 12 25.09 15.28 -40.00
C GLN A 12 24.74 13.97 -39.26
N GLN A 13 25.69 13.04 -39.13
CA GLN A 13 25.49 11.78 -38.40
C GLN A 13 25.88 11.90 -36.91
N ALA A 14 26.81 12.80 -36.57
CA ALA A 14 27.18 13.10 -35.19
C ALA A 14 26.11 13.89 -34.41
N ALA A 15 25.37 14.78 -35.09
CA ALA A 15 24.33 15.60 -34.45
C ALA A 15 23.04 14.82 -34.08
N ARG A 16 22.86 13.60 -34.61
CA ARG A 16 21.75 12.70 -34.23
C ARG A 16 22.05 11.84 -33.00
N CYS A 17 23.28 11.83 -32.50
CA CYS A 17 23.66 11.09 -31.28
C CYS A 17 23.52 11.92 -29.99
N ALA A 18 23.23 13.23 -30.07
CA ALA A 18 23.21 14.14 -28.92
C ALA A 18 21.81 14.47 -28.36
N ARG A 19 20.76 13.72 -28.69
CA ARG A 19 19.37 14.03 -28.25
C ARG A 19 18.54 12.85 -27.74
N PHE A 20 19.17 11.95 -26.98
CA PHE A 20 18.45 11.16 -25.99
C PHE A 20 19.41 10.97 -24.81
N ARG A 21 19.50 11.96 -23.92
CA ARG A 21 19.96 11.67 -22.56
C ARG A 21 18.87 10.74 -22.03
N ALA A 22 19.19 9.45 -21.85
CA ALA A 22 18.23 8.52 -21.29
C ALA A 22 17.73 9.12 -19.97
N MET A 23 16.42 9.32 -19.84
CA MET A 23 15.85 9.77 -18.57
C MET A 23 16.18 8.68 -17.55
N THR A 24 16.99 9.04 -16.57
CA THR A 24 17.35 8.16 -15.46
C THR A 24 16.50 8.52 -14.27
N HIS A 25 16.00 7.51 -13.58
CA HIS A 25 15.24 7.66 -12.34
C HIS A 25 16.07 7.13 -11.17
N THR A 26 15.73 7.57 -9.97
CA THR A 26 16.33 7.09 -8.72
C THR A 26 15.32 6.23 -7.98
N LEU A 27 15.79 5.12 -7.42
CA LEU A 27 15.05 4.26 -6.51
C LEU A 27 15.75 4.30 -5.16
N PHE A 28 14.99 4.70 -4.13
CA PHE A 28 15.43 4.77 -2.74
C PHE A 28 14.94 3.52 -2.02
N GLU A 29 15.82 2.84 -1.31
CA GLU A 29 15.51 1.75 -0.39
C GLU A 29 15.59 2.32 1.03
N LEU A 30 14.45 2.38 1.70
CA LEU A 30 14.27 2.94 3.04
C LEU A 30 14.16 1.78 4.04
N ASP A 31 14.93 1.84 5.13
CA ASP A 31 14.71 1.04 6.34
C ASP A 31 13.91 1.91 7.32
N VAL A 32 12.70 1.48 7.63
CA VAL A 32 11.74 2.22 8.46
C VAL A 32 11.52 1.41 9.73
N ARG A 33 11.77 2.01 10.89
CA ARG A 33 11.65 1.35 12.19
C ARG A 33 10.78 2.17 13.12
N LEU A 34 9.78 1.52 13.71
CA LEU A 34 8.94 2.13 14.73
C LEU A 34 9.72 2.22 16.05
N ARG A 35 9.73 3.40 16.68
CA ARG A 35 10.39 3.64 17.97
C ARG A 35 9.61 3.03 19.12
N GLU A 36 10.27 2.96 20.28
CA GLU A 36 9.69 2.57 21.59
C GLU A 36 9.11 1.15 21.70
N ILE A 37 9.13 0.35 20.64
CA ILE A 37 8.62 -1.02 20.67
C ILE A 37 9.74 -2.03 20.50
N GLU A 38 9.79 -3.01 21.41
CA GLU A 38 10.66 -4.16 21.32
C GLU A 38 9.88 -5.49 21.43
N PRO A 39 10.18 -6.52 20.60
CA PRO A 39 11.14 -6.51 19.49
C PRO A 39 10.79 -5.53 18.36
N SER A 40 11.78 -4.88 17.76
CA SER A 40 11.55 -3.86 16.72
C SER A 40 10.57 -4.28 15.61
N ILE A 41 9.60 -3.40 15.32
CA ILE A 41 8.70 -3.46 14.17
C ILE A 41 9.33 -2.61 13.04
N TRP A 42 9.51 -3.20 11.86
CA TRP A 42 10.23 -2.53 10.77
C TRP A 42 9.79 -2.94 9.37
N ARG A 43 10.08 -2.10 8.38
CA ARG A 43 9.83 -2.31 6.95
C ARG A 43 11.04 -1.91 6.11
N THR A 44 11.31 -2.64 5.04
CA THR A 44 12.13 -2.15 3.91
C THR A 44 11.21 -1.72 2.78
N VAL A 45 11.21 -0.43 2.48
CA VAL A 45 10.33 0.21 1.50
C VAL A 45 11.15 0.81 0.37
N GLU A 46 10.88 0.39 -0.86
CA GLU A 46 11.45 0.97 -2.07
C GLU A 46 10.51 2.04 -2.62
N VAL A 47 10.99 3.27 -2.84
CA VAL A 47 10.21 4.37 -3.44
C VAL A 47 11.00 5.11 -4.53
N PRO A 48 10.34 5.68 -5.55
CA PRO A 48 10.97 6.62 -6.48
C PRO A 48 11.52 7.85 -5.75
N GLY A 49 12.75 8.28 -6.04
CA GLY A 49 13.32 9.47 -5.41
C GLY A 49 12.62 10.78 -5.80
N ALA A 50 11.93 10.78 -6.95
CA ALA A 50 11.16 11.91 -7.45
C ALA A 50 9.74 12.02 -6.87
N TRP A 51 9.40 11.21 -5.87
CA TRP A 51 8.15 11.31 -5.12
C TRP A 51 8.17 12.47 -4.13
N SER A 52 7.00 13.09 -3.93
CA SER A 52 6.81 14.07 -2.85
C SER A 52 6.91 13.38 -1.48
N LEU A 53 7.03 14.17 -0.41
CA LEU A 53 6.94 13.60 0.93
C LEU A 53 5.53 13.06 1.23
N GLU A 54 4.47 13.65 0.66
CA GLU A 54 3.10 13.10 0.69
C GLU A 54 3.04 11.68 0.06
N ASP A 55 3.63 11.49 -1.12
CA ASP A 55 3.69 10.17 -1.77
C ASP A 55 4.47 9.15 -0.90
N VAL A 56 5.54 9.60 -0.24
CA VAL A 56 6.32 8.77 0.70
C VAL A 56 5.50 8.41 1.92
N HIS A 57 4.78 9.37 2.51
CA HIS A 57 3.84 9.16 3.62
C HIS A 57 2.84 8.06 3.30
N LEU A 58 2.17 8.15 2.15
CA LEU A 58 1.20 7.12 1.74
C LEU A 58 1.86 5.74 1.56
N ALA A 59 3.10 5.67 1.08
CA ALA A 59 3.83 4.40 1.04
C ALA A 59 4.15 3.84 2.44
N LEU A 60 4.46 4.71 3.42
CA LEU A 60 4.68 4.30 4.80
C LEU A 60 3.38 3.78 5.42
N GLN A 61 2.27 4.50 5.24
CA GLN A 61 0.93 4.10 5.69
C GLN A 61 0.57 2.70 5.19
N VAL A 62 0.67 2.45 3.88
CA VAL A 62 0.42 1.11 3.31
C VAL A 62 1.39 0.06 3.85
N ALA A 63 2.69 0.40 3.98
CA ALA A 63 3.69 -0.57 4.45
C ALA A 63 3.48 -0.95 5.92
N MET A 64 3.01 -0.01 6.75
CA MET A 64 2.66 -0.26 8.15
C MET A 64 1.29 -0.91 8.31
N GLY A 65 0.39 -0.73 7.35
CA GLY A 65 -0.99 -1.24 7.41
C GLY A 65 -1.94 -0.28 8.12
N TRP A 66 -1.62 1.01 8.09
CA TRP A 66 -2.43 2.11 8.64
C TRP A 66 -3.31 2.74 7.57
N THR A 67 -4.29 3.53 8.03
CA THR A 67 -5.42 4.00 7.21
C THR A 67 -5.30 5.45 6.79
N ASN A 68 -4.20 6.13 7.11
CA ASN A 68 -4.02 7.55 6.82
C ASN A 68 -5.13 8.42 7.45
N SER A 69 -5.49 8.11 8.70
CA SER A 69 -6.61 8.72 9.42
C SER A 69 -6.20 9.90 10.30
N HIS A 70 -4.91 10.04 10.58
CA HIS A 70 -4.37 11.06 11.48
C HIS A 70 -3.34 11.96 10.80
N LEU A 71 -3.00 13.05 11.49
CA LEU A 71 -1.95 13.97 11.07
C LEU A 71 -0.57 13.31 11.12
N HIS A 72 0.35 13.81 10.31
CA HIS A 72 1.73 13.33 10.25
C HIS A 72 2.71 14.46 9.96
N GLN A 73 3.99 14.20 10.20
CA GLN A 73 5.06 15.11 9.80
C GLN A 73 6.37 14.36 9.52
N PHE A 74 7.23 15.00 8.74
CA PHE A 74 8.62 14.61 8.56
C PHE A 74 9.54 15.65 9.19
N LYS A 75 10.58 15.19 9.87
CA LYS A 75 11.69 16.04 10.31
C LYS A 75 12.96 15.63 9.61
N ILE A 76 13.44 16.48 8.70
CA ILE A 76 14.64 16.22 7.90
C ILE A 76 15.66 17.33 8.17
N GLY A 77 16.72 16.99 8.92
CA GLY A 77 17.62 17.99 9.46
C GLY A 77 16.90 18.90 10.46
N ASP A 78 16.98 20.21 10.25
CA ASP A 78 16.36 21.22 11.11
C ASP A 78 14.99 21.71 10.60
N ARG A 79 14.43 21.06 9.56
CA ARG A 79 13.17 21.45 8.93
C ARG A 79 12.06 20.44 9.20
N LEU A 80 10.83 20.96 9.31
CA LEU A 80 9.61 20.19 9.41
C LEU A 80 8.83 20.28 8.11
N TYR A 81 8.28 19.16 7.67
CA TYR A 81 7.45 19.05 6.48
C TYR A 81 6.16 18.35 6.86
N SER A 82 5.02 18.94 6.51
CA SER A 82 3.71 18.37 6.78
C SER A 82 2.67 18.95 5.80
N MET A 83 1.40 18.60 6.00
CA MET A 83 0.29 19.23 5.32
C MET A 83 0.11 20.69 5.77
N VAL A 84 -0.21 21.57 4.82
CA VAL A 84 -0.29 23.04 5.03
C VAL A 84 -1.40 23.46 5.99
N ASP A 85 -2.40 22.60 6.23
CA ASP A 85 -3.56 22.93 7.06
C ASP A 85 -3.32 22.74 8.58
N LEU A 86 -2.12 22.33 9.00
CA LEU A 86 -1.71 22.42 10.41
C LEU A 86 -1.62 23.89 10.79
N ASP A 87 -2.28 24.28 11.87
CA ASP A 87 -2.52 25.69 12.16
C ASP A 87 -1.24 26.55 12.04
N ASP A 88 -1.40 27.70 11.40
CA ASP A 88 -0.40 28.75 11.25
C ASP A 88 -0.17 29.43 12.62
N SER A 89 0.17 28.65 13.65
CA SER A 89 0.58 29.16 14.97
C SER A 89 2.00 29.71 14.96
N GLY A 90 2.37 30.40 13.87
CA GLY A 90 3.29 31.54 13.83
C GLY A 90 4.76 31.36 14.24
N ASP A 91 5.15 30.25 14.87
CA ASP A 91 6.48 30.08 15.47
C ASP A 91 7.28 28.89 14.91
N LEU A 92 6.66 27.98 14.14
CA LEU A 92 7.32 26.86 13.46
C LEU A 92 7.20 27.00 11.95
N GLU A 93 8.34 27.09 11.25
CA GLU A 93 8.39 27.09 9.79
C GLU A 93 8.15 25.65 9.29
N ILE A 94 6.87 25.34 9.03
CA ILE A 94 6.43 24.06 8.46
C ILE A 94 6.33 24.23 6.95
N GLU A 95 6.99 23.32 6.22
CA GLU A 95 7.04 23.30 4.77
C GLU A 95 5.99 22.36 4.18
N ASP A 96 5.38 22.72 3.04
CA ASP A 96 4.39 21.86 2.35
C ASP A 96 5.06 20.60 1.80
N GLU A 97 4.70 19.44 2.35
CA GLU A 97 5.26 18.15 1.96
C GLU A 97 5.06 17.80 0.46
N ARG A 98 4.08 18.40 -0.21
CA ARG A 98 3.78 18.19 -1.63
C ARG A 98 4.79 18.85 -2.55
N GLU A 99 5.49 19.88 -2.06
CA GLU A 99 6.45 20.66 -2.85
C GLU A 99 7.84 20.04 -2.88
N TYR A 100 8.20 19.24 -1.88
CA TYR A 100 9.56 18.70 -1.75
C TYR A 100 9.66 17.24 -2.16
N ARG A 101 10.74 16.90 -2.88
CA ARG A 101 11.00 15.52 -3.32
C ARG A 101 12.05 14.85 -2.45
N LEU A 102 11.86 13.56 -2.18
CA LEU A 102 12.76 12.78 -1.33
C LEU A 102 14.24 12.91 -1.75
N GLN A 103 14.51 12.80 -3.05
CA GLN A 103 15.88 12.86 -3.59
C GLN A 103 16.56 14.23 -3.43
N ASP A 104 15.80 15.29 -3.21
CA ASP A 104 16.33 16.65 -3.04
C ASP A 104 16.67 16.91 -1.57
N LEU A 105 16.10 16.13 -0.65
CA LEU A 105 16.24 16.31 0.80
C LEU A 105 17.26 15.37 1.43
N VAL A 106 17.34 14.12 0.97
CA VAL A 106 18.17 13.09 1.58
C VAL A 106 18.95 12.28 0.54
N GLN A 107 20.17 11.89 0.90
CA GLN A 107 21.07 11.11 0.05
C GLN A 107 21.26 9.70 0.61
N ASN A 108 21.95 8.84 -0.15
CA ASN A 108 22.29 7.50 0.30
C ASN A 108 23.04 7.54 1.65
N GLY A 109 22.57 6.78 2.63
CA GLY A 109 23.10 6.77 4.00
C GLY A 109 22.55 7.85 4.92
N GLY A 110 21.73 8.78 4.42
CA GLY A 110 21.03 9.76 5.26
C GLY A 110 19.84 9.16 5.99
N SER A 111 19.33 9.89 6.98
CA SER A 111 18.17 9.51 7.79
C SER A 111 17.30 10.71 8.11
N PHE A 112 16.06 10.45 8.50
CA PHE A 112 15.09 11.44 8.94
C PHE A 112 14.04 10.79 9.85
N ASP A 113 13.30 11.63 10.58
CA ASP A 113 12.22 11.18 11.44
C ASP A 113 10.88 11.33 10.72
N TYR A 114 9.99 10.38 10.96
CA TYR A 114 8.60 10.43 10.50
C TYR A 114 7.67 10.14 11.68
N GLU A 115 6.72 11.02 11.92
CA GLU A 115 5.74 10.90 12.99
C GLU A 115 4.35 10.81 12.37
N TYR A 116 3.56 9.84 12.84
CA TYR A 116 2.17 9.65 12.47
C TYR A 116 1.31 9.61 13.73
N ASP A 117 0.14 10.23 13.65
CA ASP A 117 -0.80 10.40 14.75
C ASP A 117 -0.18 11.14 15.94
N PHE A 118 -0.38 12.46 16.01
CA PHE A 118 0.13 13.28 17.11
C PHE A 118 -0.56 13.00 18.46
N GLY A 119 -1.68 12.25 18.46
CA GLY A 119 -2.30 11.75 19.69
C GLY A 119 -1.53 10.57 20.25
N ASP A 120 -1.33 9.53 19.44
CA ASP A 120 -0.66 8.29 19.85
C ASP A 120 0.88 8.37 19.79
N GLY A 121 1.43 9.29 19.01
CA GLY A 121 2.85 9.60 18.93
C GLY A 121 3.69 8.54 18.20
N TRP A 122 3.24 8.02 17.06
CA TRP A 122 3.98 6.98 16.34
C TRP A 122 5.20 7.54 15.60
N GLU A 123 6.33 7.57 16.29
CA GLU A 123 7.60 8.01 15.74
C GLU A 123 8.39 6.89 15.06
N HIS A 124 9.01 7.22 13.92
CA HIS A 124 9.79 6.30 13.12
C HIS A 124 11.17 6.85 12.80
N ASP A 125 12.18 5.98 12.91
CA ASP A 125 13.49 6.19 12.30
C ASP A 125 13.47 5.72 10.84
N VAL A 126 13.68 6.63 9.90
CA VAL A 126 13.78 6.31 8.47
C VAL A 126 15.21 6.49 7.98
N THR A 127 15.84 5.42 7.50
CA THR A 127 17.20 5.45 6.96
C THR A 127 17.21 5.09 5.48
N VAL A 128 17.86 5.91 4.65
CA VAL A 128 18.11 5.58 3.24
C VAL A 128 19.28 4.60 3.14
N LYS A 129 18.97 3.31 2.99
CA LYS A 129 19.97 2.24 2.90
C LYS A 129 20.70 2.23 1.57
N LYS A 130 19.99 2.56 0.50
CA LYS A 130 20.52 2.50 -0.86
C LYS A 130 19.77 3.45 -1.79
N VAL A 131 20.53 4.09 -2.69
CA VAL A 131 19.98 4.82 -3.84
C VAL A 131 20.52 4.20 -5.12
N THR A 132 19.63 3.78 -6.02
CA THR A 132 19.99 3.15 -7.30
C THR A 132 19.46 3.95 -8.47
N THR A 133 20.30 4.20 -9.47
CA THR A 133 19.86 4.79 -10.74
C THR A 133 19.30 3.71 -11.67
N VAL A 134 18.09 3.92 -12.18
CA VAL A 134 17.37 2.97 -13.04
C VAL A 134 16.93 3.65 -14.34
N ALA A 135 16.87 2.87 -15.43
CA ALA A 135 16.53 3.36 -16.76
C ALA A 135 15.01 3.49 -17.03
N LYS A 136 14.18 2.98 -16.13
CA LYS A 136 12.72 3.02 -16.20
C LYS A 136 12.17 3.58 -14.90
N PRO A 137 10.99 4.23 -14.90
CA PRO A 137 10.33 4.65 -13.67
C PRO A 137 10.21 3.46 -12.70
N PRO A 138 10.80 3.55 -11.50
CA PRO A 138 10.71 2.48 -10.53
C PRO A 138 9.28 2.35 -10.00
N ARG A 139 8.94 1.16 -9.50
CA ARG A 139 7.66 0.92 -8.81
C ARG A 139 7.91 0.93 -7.31
N PRO A 140 7.04 1.60 -6.53
CA PRO A 140 7.14 1.58 -5.08
C PRO A 140 6.73 0.22 -4.52
N ARG A 141 7.49 -0.31 -3.57
CA ARG A 141 7.24 -1.64 -2.99
C ARG A 141 7.65 -1.73 -1.53
N CYS A 142 6.90 -2.49 -0.73
CA CYS A 142 7.44 -3.03 0.53
C CYS A 142 8.03 -4.42 0.26
N VAL A 143 9.33 -4.60 0.51
CA VAL A 143 10.08 -5.80 0.08
C VAL A 143 10.54 -6.67 1.25
N ALA A 144 10.58 -6.13 2.46
CA ALA A 144 10.88 -6.87 3.68
C ALA A 144 10.26 -6.17 4.90
N GLY A 145 10.25 -6.85 6.03
CA GLY A 145 9.75 -6.34 7.29
C GLY A 145 9.57 -7.46 8.31
N ALA A 146 9.25 -7.08 9.54
CA ALA A 146 8.87 -8.00 10.60
C ALA A 146 7.81 -7.40 11.50
N ARG A 147 6.99 -8.28 12.07
CA ARG A 147 5.88 -7.98 13.00
C ARG A 147 4.76 -7.13 12.37
N ALA A 148 3.54 -7.30 12.87
CA ALA A 148 2.41 -6.43 12.55
C ALA A 148 2.61 -5.08 13.25
N CYS A 149 2.26 -3.97 12.59
CA CYS A 149 2.27 -2.68 13.26
C CYS A 149 1.11 -2.57 14.25
N PRO A 150 1.22 -1.70 15.28
CA PRO A 150 0.11 -1.44 16.19
C PRO A 150 -1.18 -1.09 15.41
N PRO A 151 -2.35 -1.58 15.85
CA PRO A 151 -3.63 -1.12 15.31
C PRO A 151 -3.78 0.40 15.45
N GLU A 152 -4.57 1.01 14.55
CA GLU A 152 -4.99 2.40 14.70
C GLU A 152 -5.70 2.62 16.05
N ASP A 153 -5.54 3.82 16.60
CA ASP A 153 -6.18 4.26 17.86
C ASP A 153 -5.93 3.33 19.07
N CYS A 154 -4.80 2.63 19.09
CA CYS A 154 -4.49 1.72 20.20
C CYS A 154 -4.00 2.43 21.46
N GLY A 155 -3.79 3.76 21.42
CA GLY A 155 -3.37 4.56 22.56
C GLY A 155 -1.86 4.63 22.70
N GLY A 156 -1.15 4.72 21.58
CA GLY A 156 0.31 4.83 21.52
C GLY A 156 1.03 3.58 22.04
N SER A 157 2.32 3.73 22.33
CA SER A 157 3.18 2.62 22.76
C SER A 157 2.66 1.90 24.02
N GLY A 158 2.13 2.64 24.99
CA GLY A 158 1.57 2.08 26.22
C GLY A 158 0.27 1.30 26.00
N GLY A 159 -0.62 1.79 25.14
CA GLY A 159 -1.85 1.07 24.81
C GLY A 159 -1.58 -0.19 23.98
N TYR A 160 -0.60 -0.13 23.07
CA TYR A 160 -0.10 -1.31 22.38
C TYR A 160 0.53 -2.34 23.32
N GLU A 161 1.32 -1.91 24.31
CA GLU A 161 1.90 -2.81 25.31
C GLU A 161 0.79 -3.54 26.10
N ASN A 162 -0.23 -2.82 26.54
CA ASN A 162 -1.39 -3.41 27.23
C ASN A 162 -2.11 -4.44 26.34
N LEU A 163 -2.31 -4.15 25.05
CA LEU A 163 -2.84 -5.12 24.10
C LEU A 163 -1.96 -6.39 24.01
N LEU A 164 -0.64 -6.25 23.96
CA LEU A 164 0.28 -7.38 23.91
C LEU A 164 0.24 -8.22 25.19
N GLU A 165 0.16 -7.58 26.36
CA GLU A 165 0.05 -8.25 27.66
C GLU A 165 -1.23 -9.09 27.72
N ALA A 166 -2.37 -8.51 27.34
CA ALA A 166 -3.63 -9.22 27.29
C ALA A 166 -3.58 -10.41 26.31
N LEU A 167 -3.02 -10.24 25.11
CA LEU A 167 -2.91 -11.32 24.13
C LEU A 167 -1.95 -12.44 24.55
N ALA A 168 -1.03 -12.18 25.49
CA ALA A 168 -0.10 -13.16 26.02
C ALA A 168 -0.70 -14.00 27.17
N ASP A 169 -1.76 -13.52 27.81
CA ASP A 169 -2.42 -14.19 28.94
C ASP A 169 -3.86 -14.63 28.60
N PRO A 170 -4.08 -15.94 28.38
CA PRO A 170 -5.42 -16.49 28.12
C PRO A 170 -6.44 -16.27 29.24
N GLU A 171 -6.00 -15.94 30.46
CA GLU A 171 -6.87 -15.66 31.61
C GLU A 171 -7.08 -14.16 31.84
N HIS A 172 -6.54 -13.30 30.97
CA HIS A 172 -6.69 -11.85 31.11
C HIS A 172 -8.16 -11.42 31.05
N GLU A 173 -8.60 -10.63 32.03
CA GLU A 173 -10.01 -10.25 32.18
C GLU A 173 -10.58 -9.51 30.96
N GLU A 174 -9.72 -8.77 30.24
CA GLU A 174 -10.09 -7.98 29.06
C GLU A 174 -9.81 -8.68 27.71
N LEU A 175 -9.33 -9.93 27.71
CA LEU A 175 -8.88 -10.61 26.48
C LEU A 175 -9.92 -10.61 25.37
N ASP A 176 -11.15 -11.04 25.66
CA ASP A 176 -12.23 -11.15 24.66
C ASP A 176 -12.57 -9.79 24.03
N SER A 177 -12.59 -8.73 24.87
CA SER A 177 -12.86 -7.36 24.44
C SER A 177 -11.75 -6.85 23.53
N LEU A 178 -10.49 -7.04 23.91
CA LEU A 178 -9.32 -6.56 23.17
C LEU A 178 -9.09 -7.34 21.87
N VAL A 179 -9.35 -8.65 21.84
CA VAL A 179 -9.30 -9.46 20.61
C VAL A 179 -10.35 -9.00 19.61
N THR A 180 -11.58 -8.75 20.09
CA THR A 180 -12.67 -8.26 19.24
C THR A 180 -12.36 -6.86 18.70
N TRP A 181 -11.95 -5.95 19.58
CA TRP A 181 -11.61 -4.57 19.21
C TRP A 181 -10.45 -4.52 18.21
N SER A 182 -9.39 -5.29 18.44
CA SER A 182 -8.21 -5.34 17.56
C SER A 182 -8.40 -6.20 16.30
N ASN A 183 -9.62 -6.72 16.07
CA ASN A 183 -9.96 -7.57 14.93
C ASN A 183 -9.01 -8.77 14.77
N ASP A 184 -8.88 -9.58 15.82
CA ASP A 184 -8.03 -10.77 15.86
C ASP A 184 -6.53 -10.49 15.60
N PHE A 185 -6.04 -9.33 16.05
CA PHE A 185 -4.66 -8.90 15.83
C PHE A 185 -3.62 -9.97 16.20
N LYS A 186 -2.59 -10.10 15.34
CA LYS A 186 -1.48 -11.06 15.52
C LYS A 186 -0.15 -10.30 15.48
N PRO A 187 0.47 -10.01 16.64
CA PRO A 187 1.65 -9.15 16.75
C PRO A 187 2.82 -9.58 15.87
N GLU A 188 3.04 -10.89 15.73
CA GLU A 188 4.19 -11.43 14.96
C GLU A 188 3.89 -11.61 13.47
N ARG A 189 2.67 -11.32 13.01
CA ARG A 189 2.25 -11.59 11.64
C ARG A 189 2.68 -10.47 10.69
N PHE A 190 3.69 -10.74 9.88
CA PHE A 190 4.01 -9.95 8.70
C PHE A 190 4.18 -10.87 7.49
N VAL A 191 3.39 -10.63 6.44
CA VAL A 191 3.39 -11.48 5.24
C VAL A 191 3.46 -10.61 3.99
N LEU A 192 4.45 -10.88 3.15
CA LEU A 192 4.59 -10.26 1.84
C LEU A 192 4.28 -11.28 0.73
N PRO A 193 3.73 -10.83 -0.41
CA PRO A 193 3.73 -11.63 -1.61
C PRO A 193 5.18 -11.84 -2.10
N ASN A 194 5.43 -12.90 -2.88
CA ASN A 194 6.77 -13.35 -3.27
C ASN A 194 7.71 -12.27 -3.86
N ASN A 195 7.17 -11.19 -4.43
CA ASN A 195 7.94 -10.12 -5.07
C ASN A 195 7.88 -8.78 -4.31
N GLY A 196 7.48 -8.80 -3.05
CA GLY A 196 7.12 -7.61 -2.28
C GLY A 196 5.74 -7.06 -2.65
N LEU A 197 5.14 -6.32 -1.73
CA LEU A 197 3.85 -5.66 -1.91
C LEU A 197 4.03 -4.46 -2.84
N ASP A 198 3.32 -4.42 -3.97
CA ASP A 198 3.26 -3.24 -4.86
C ASP A 198 2.35 -2.20 -4.22
N LEU A 199 2.90 -1.03 -3.88
CA LEU A 199 2.17 -0.05 -3.06
C LEU A 199 1.17 0.77 -3.88
N ARG A 200 1.23 0.73 -5.22
CA ARG A 200 0.46 1.66 -6.07
C ARG A 200 -1.05 1.48 -5.96
N GLU A 201 -1.51 0.23 -5.87
CA GLU A 201 -2.95 -0.06 -5.77
C GLU A 201 -3.49 0.34 -4.41
N GLU A 202 -2.77 0.02 -3.34
CA GLU A 202 -3.18 0.37 -1.98
C GLU A 202 -3.12 1.88 -1.72
N ILE A 203 -2.08 2.57 -2.23
CA ILE A 203 -2.01 4.04 -2.19
C ILE A 203 -3.21 4.66 -2.92
N ALA A 204 -3.62 4.11 -4.06
CA ALA A 204 -4.77 4.61 -4.79
C ALA A 204 -6.08 4.45 -3.98
N LYS A 205 -6.21 3.36 -3.21
CA LYS A 205 -7.35 3.16 -2.29
C LYS A 205 -7.34 4.18 -1.15
N LEU A 206 -6.18 4.42 -0.53
CA LEU A 206 -6.05 5.42 0.54
C LEU A 206 -6.43 6.83 0.04
N ARG A 207 -6.02 7.19 -1.18
CA ARG A 207 -6.39 8.46 -1.79
C ARG A 207 -7.89 8.59 -2.03
N ALA A 208 -8.52 7.55 -2.60
CA ALA A 208 -9.95 7.56 -2.83
C ALA A 208 -10.74 7.78 -1.53
N LEU A 209 -10.34 7.10 -0.44
CA LEU A 209 -10.96 7.27 0.87
C LEU A 209 -10.80 8.70 1.43
N ALA A 210 -9.66 9.34 1.20
CA ALA A 210 -9.38 10.69 1.69
C ALA A 210 -10.13 11.79 0.92
N ASP A 211 -10.35 11.59 -0.37
CA ASP A 211 -11.07 12.55 -1.23
C ASP A 211 -12.60 12.51 -1.04
N GLY A 212 -13.11 11.67 -0.13
CA GLY A 212 -14.55 11.42 0.01
C GLY A 212 -15.12 10.59 -1.14
N ASP A 213 -14.28 10.08 -2.05
CA ASP A 213 -14.62 9.01 -2.97
C ASP A 213 -14.69 7.70 -2.17
N ASP A 214 -15.65 7.59 -1.25
CA ASP A 214 -16.08 6.29 -0.77
C ASP A 214 -16.53 5.51 -2.02
N PRO A 215 -15.94 4.35 -2.33
CA PRO A 215 -16.45 3.50 -3.42
C PRO A 215 -17.89 3.04 -3.17
N LEU A 216 -18.42 3.28 -1.97
CA LEU A 216 -19.80 3.08 -1.52
C LEU A 216 -20.57 4.38 -1.27
N GLU A 217 -19.97 5.57 -1.46
CA GLU A 217 -20.78 6.79 -1.49
C GLU A 217 -21.63 6.73 -2.76
N GLU A 218 -22.94 6.67 -2.53
CA GLU A 218 -23.94 6.89 -3.55
C GLU A 218 -23.64 8.25 -4.19
N HIS A 219 -22.99 8.24 -5.36
CA HIS A 219 -23.17 9.32 -6.32
C HIS A 219 -24.67 9.62 -6.34
N ASP A 220 -25.05 10.90 -6.36
CA ASP A 220 -26.41 11.31 -6.70
C ASP A 220 -26.72 10.81 -8.12
N VAL A 221 -27.10 9.53 -8.22
CA VAL A 221 -27.58 8.89 -9.42
C VAL A 221 -28.97 9.47 -9.59
N ASP A 222 -29.16 10.24 -10.67
CA ASP A 222 -30.48 10.56 -11.19
C ASP A 222 -31.30 9.25 -11.12
N PRO A 223 -32.43 9.20 -10.41
CA PRO A 223 -33.15 7.96 -10.12
C PRO A 223 -33.54 7.14 -11.36
N ASP A 224 -33.32 7.65 -12.57
CA ASP A 224 -33.49 6.98 -13.86
C ASP A 224 -32.23 6.31 -14.44
N ASP A 225 -31.01 6.51 -13.91
CA ASP A 225 -29.74 6.05 -14.54
C ASP A 225 -28.86 5.09 -13.70
N GLY A 226 -29.43 4.40 -12.70
CA GLY A 226 -28.73 3.32 -11.99
C GLY A 226 -28.83 1.96 -12.69
N PRO A 227 -27.82 1.06 -12.59
CA PRO A 227 -27.95 -0.29 -13.08
C PRO A 227 -28.96 -1.03 -12.19
N ILE A 228 -30.11 -1.35 -12.78
CA ILE A 228 -31.16 -2.16 -12.18
C ILE A 228 -30.56 -3.54 -11.84
N LEU A 229 -30.19 -3.74 -10.56
CA LEU A 229 -30.18 -5.09 -9.98
C LEU A 229 -31.65 -5.50 -9.92
N ASP A 230 -32.08 -6.28 -10.90
CA ASP A 230 -33.47 -6.74 -11.07
C ASP A 230 -33.80 -7.82 -10.02
N LEU A 231 -33.80 -7.42 -8.74
CA LEU A 231 -34.27 -8.23 -7.63
C LEU A 231 -35.80 -8.34 -7.76
N PRO A 232 -36.38 -9.55 -7.72
CA PRO A 232 -37.81 -9.71 -7.77
C PRO A 232 -38.49 -8.84 -6.71
N LYS A 233 -39.49 -8.05 -7.10
CA LYS A 233 -40.21 -7.11 -6.22
C LYS A 233 -40.57 -7.65 -4.81
N PRO A 234 -40.99 -8.92 -4.64
CA PRO A 234 -41.27 -9.48 -3.32
C PRO A 234 -40.04 -9.53 -2.39
N LEU A 235 -38.85 -9.67 -2.96
CA LEU A 235 -37.59 -9.76 -2.25
C LEU A 235 -37.14 -8.38 -1.73
N VAL A 236 -37.35 -7.33 -2.54
CA VAL A 236 -37.09 -5.95 -2.13
C VAL A 236 -38.03 -5.54 -0.99
N GLU A 237 -39.32 -5.85 -1.12
CA GLU A 237 -40.32 -5.55 -0.08
C GLU A 237 -40.03 -6.30 1.22
N ALA A 238 -39.58 -7.56 1.14
CA ALA A 238 -39.22 -8.36 2.31
C ALA A 238 -38.01 -7.78 3.06
N VAL A 239 -36.98 -7.28 2.35
CA VAL A 239 -35.78 -6.68 2.96
C VAL A 239 -36.11 -5.33 3.60
N LEU A 240 -36.96 -4.52 2.97
CA LEU A 240 -37.37 -3.22 3.52
C LEU A 240 -38.27 -3.34 4.75
N ALA A 241 -39.01 -4.45 4.89
CA ALA A 241 -39.85 -4.74 6.04
C ALA A 241 -39.05 -5.20 7.30
N LEU A 242 -37.76 -5.48 7.17
CA LEU A 242 -36.90 -5.84 8.29
C LEU A 242 -36.53 -4.60 9.13
N ASP A 243 -36.44 -4.80 10.44
CA ASP A 243 -35.93 -3.76 11.33
C ASP A 243 -34.41 -3.53 11.14
N PRO A 244 -33.84 -2.42 11.64
CA PRO A 244 -32.43 -2.09 11.43
C PRO A 244 -31.44 -3.18 11.88
N MET A 245 -31.73 -3.88 12.99
CA MET A 245 -30.87 -4.93 13.53
C MET A 245 -30.94 -6.19 12.65
N GLN A 246 -32.12 -6.52 12.15
CA GLN A 246 -32.32 -7.61 11.20
C GLN A 246 -31.66 -7.34 9.84
N ARG A 247 -31.69 -6.09 9.37
CA ARG A 247 -30.99 -5.69 8.14
C ARG A 247 -29.47 -5.78 8.28
N ALA A 248 -28.93 -5.33 9.42
CA ALA A 248 -27.50 -5.47 9.72
C ALA A 248 -27.06 -6.94 9.79
N ALA A 249 -27.86 -7.81 10.43
CA ALA A 249 -27.59 -9.24 10.49
C ALA A 249 -27.66 -9.93 9.10
N LEU A 250 -28.62 -9.53 8.26
CA LEU A 250 -28.73 -10.04 6.89
C LEU A 250 -27.55 -9.58 6.01
N ALA A 251 -27.11 -8.33 6.15
CA ALA A 251 -25.92 -7.82 5.47
C ALA A 251 -24.65 -8.58 5.88
N ALA A 252 -24.48 -8.85 7.18
CA ALA A 252 -23.37 -9.66 7.69
C ALA A 252 -23.40 -11.12 7.17
N LEU A 253 -24.59 -11.73 7.06
CA LEU A 253 -24.77 -13.07 6.48
C LEU A 253 -24.42 -13.11 4.98
N ILE A 254 -24.82 -12.10 4.22
CA ILE A 254 -24.48 -12.00 2.78
C ILE A 254 -22.98 -11.76 2.60
N ALA A 255 -22.38 -10.87 3.38
CA ALA A 255 -20.94 -10.61 3.37
C ALA A 255 -20.13 -11.87 3.76
N GLY A 256 -20.60 -12.62 4.77
CA GLY A 256 -20.02 -13.90 5.16
C GLY A 256 -20.18 -15.00 4.10
N SER A 257 -21.29 -15.02 3.36
CA SER A 257 -21.52 -15.95 2.25
C SER A 257 -20.62 -15.67 1.05
N LEU A 258 -20.37 -14.39 0.72
CA LEU A 258 -19.44 -13.97 -0.33
C LEU A 258 -17.98 -14.32 0.01
N ALA A 259 -17.60 -14.22 1.29
CA ALA A 259 -16.28 -14.66 1.74
C ALA A 259 -16.08 -16.18 1.54
N ASN A 260 -17.13 -16.99 1.73
CA ASN A 260 -17.07 -18.45 1.57
C ASN A 260 -17.11 -18.89 0.09
N GLU A 261 -17.88 -18.22 -0.77
CA GLU A 261 -17.87 -18.49 -2.23
C GLU A 261 -16.53 -18.11 -2.88
N ILE A 262 -15.85 -17.05 -2.41
CA ILE A 262 -14.49 -16.71 -2.88
C ILE A 262 -13.48 -17.79 -2.51
N VAL A 263 -13.65 -18.46 -1.37
CA VAL A 263 -12.79 -19.60 -0.96
C VAL A 263 -13.03 -20.82 -1.84
N GLU A 264 -14.30 -21.18 -2.14
CA GLU A 264 -14.60 -22.32 -3.01
C GLU A 264 -14.17 -22.10 -4.47
N VAL A 265 -14.34 -20.89 -5.00
CA VAL A 265 -13.89 -20.53 -6.36
C VAL A 265 -12.35 -20.51 -6.47
N ARG A 266 -11.63 -20.08 -5.42
CA ARG A 266 -10.16 -20.16 -5.35
C ARG A 266 -9.66 -21.60 -5.25
N HIS A 267 -10.35 -22.46 -4.50
CA HIS A 267 -10.01 -23.87 -4.39
C HIS A 267 -10.25 -24.61 -5.72
N ALA A 268 -11.38 -24.37 -6.40
CA ALA A 268 -11.67 -24.93 -7.72
C ALA A 268 -10.69 -24.43 -8.80
N SER A 269 -10.32 -23.15 -8.77
CA SER A 269 -9.32 -22.57 -9.67
C SER A 269 -7.91 -23.13 -9.42
N GLY A 270 -7.56 -23.37 -8.16
CA GLY A 270 -6.30 -24.02 -7.77
C GLY A 270 -6.19 -25.46 -8.27
N GLN A 271 -7.27 -26.24 -8.19
CA GLN A 271 -7.33 -27.61 -8.69
C GLN A 271 -7.23 -27.69 -10.23
N LEU A 272 -7.88 -26.76 -10.95
CA LEU A 272 -7.78 -26.67 -12.41
C LEU A 272 -6.37 -26.25 -12.86
N ALA A 273 -5.73 -25.29 -12.18
CA ALA A 273 -4.36 -24.86 -12.46
C ALA A 273 -3.33 -25.99 -12.19
N GLY A 274 -3.55 -26.79 -11.14
CA GLY A 274 -2.77 -27.99 -10.85
C GLY A 274 -2.90 -29.06 -11.94
N ALA A 275 -4.13 -29.34 -12.39
CA ALA A 275 -4.40 -30.31 -13.44
C ALA A 275 -3.80 -29.91 -14.80
N MET A 276 -3.79 -28.61 -15.14
CA MET A 276 -3.17 -28.09 -16.37
C MET A 276 -1.63 -28.24 -16.35
N LYS A 277 -0.96 -27.89 -15.24
CA LYS A 277 0.50 -28.06 -15.10
C LYS A 277 0.92 -29.52 -15.22
N GLU A 278 0.13 -30.44 -14.69
CA GLU A 278 0.43 -31.88 -14.74
C GLU A 278 0.23 -32.46 -16.16
N ARG A 279 -0.73 -31.92 -16.92
CA ARG A 279 -0.96 -32.26 -18.33
C ARG A 279 0.18 -31.77 -19.24
N ASP A 280 0.71 -30.57 -18.97
CA ASP A 280 1.84 -30.01 -19.72
C ASP A 280 3.17 -30.70 -19.40
N LYS A 281 3.40 -31.10 -18.15
CA LYS A 281 4.54 -31.98 -17.78
C LYS A 281 4.47 -33.35 -18.46
N LYS A 282 3.28 -33.94 -18.59
CA LYS A 282 3.08 -35.20 -19.33
C LYS A 282 3.30 -35.04 -20.84
N LYS A 283 2.87 -33.92 -21.44
CA LYS A 283 3.13 -33.60 -22.86
C LYS A 283 4.62 -33.40 -23.15
N THR A 284 5.33 -32.63 -22.33
CA THR A 284 6.78 -32.41 -22.47
C THR A 284 7.59 -33.68 -22.28
N ARG A 285 7.21 -34.56 -21.32
CA ARG A 285 7.82 -35.89 -21.17
C ARG A 285 7.59 -36.80 -22.38
N ARG A 286 6.39 -36.77 -22.99
CA ARG A 286 6.09 -37.55 -24.21
C ARG A 286 6.85 -37.02 -25.43
N HIS A 287 7.01 -35.71 -25.58
CA HIS A 287 7.81 -35.11 -26.65
C HIS A 287 9.30 -35.46 -26.53
N ARG A 288 9.86 -35.40 -25.32
CA ARG A 288 11.27 -35.79 -25.09
C ARG A 288 11.54 -37.29 -25.31
N LYS A 289 10.56 -38.16 -25.11
CA LYS A 289 10.68 -39.60 -25.43
C LYS A 289 10.59 -39.89 -26.93
N ARG A 290 9.82 -39.12 -27.70
CA ARG A 290 9.73 -39.27 -29.17
C ARG A 290 10.92 -38.68 -29.93
N ALA A 291 11.60 -37.69 -29.37
CA ALA A 291 12.81 -37.10 -29.97
C ALA A 291 14.10 -37.90 -29.68
N ARG A 292 14.00 -39.03 -28.96
CA ARG A 292 15.13 -39.90 -28.58
C ARG A 292 15.00 -41.33 -29.12
N SER A 293 13.99 -41.60 -29.93
CA SER A 293 13.80 -42.85 -30.67
C SER A 293 13.89 -42.58 -32.15
#